data_AF-A0AAW2TYT7-F1
#
_entry.id   AF-A0AAW2TYT7-F1
#
_cell.length_a   1.000
_cell.length_b   1.000
_cell.length_c   1.000
_cell.angle_alpha   90.00
_cell.angle_beta   90.00
_cell.angle_gamma   90.00
#
_symmetry.space_group_name_H-M   'P 1'
#
loop_
_entity.id
_entity.type
_entity.pdbx_description
1 polymer ?
#
loop_
_entity_poly.entity_id
_entity_poly.type
_entity_poly.pdbx_seq_one_letter_code
_entity_poly.pdbx_strand_id
1 'polypeptide(L)'
;MVWLSVSSGSGGDGVRWCKRRRLYEGYRGFVRGSFEIMWKNPGHGSRSEMGNGGYANGSGDARHATFTDGMYHSAATLLPDGRVLVGGSNPHVRYNFTGVRYPTELSLEAFSPPYLASEHAHLRPSILSIEGPANNVISYGQQFAITFSLGMYQHVGEYMVAMAAPSFTTHSFAMNQRLLVLYVVDAHQLSAFDHKVTVYAPPTANIAPPGYYMLFVVHQGVPGHCVWIRIK
;
A
#
# COMPACT_ATOMS: atom_id res chain seq x y z
N MET A 1 -10.40 14.20 -11.29
CA MET A 1 -9.71 14.46 -10.01
C MET A 1 -10.49 13.72 -8.95
N VAL A 2 -9.97 12.62 -8.40
CA VAL A 2 -10.65 11.89 -7.32
C VAL A 2 -9.91 12.26 -6.04
N TRP A 3 -10.62 12.93 -5.14
CA TRP A 3 -10.13 13.30 -3.81
C TRP A 3 -10.31 12.10 -2.89
N LEU A 4 -9.26 11.74 -2.14
CA LEU A 4 -9.35 10.84 -0.99
C LEU A 4 -9.54 11.73 0.24
N SER A 5 -10.66 11.55 0.95
CA SER A 5 -10.98 12.22 2.20
C SER A 5 -11.06 11.18 3.29
N VAL A 6 -10.38 11.42 4.41
CA VAL A 6 -10.61 10.68 5.66
C VAL A 6 -11.72 11.43 6.41
N SER A 7 -12.93 10.88 6.45
CA SER A 7 -14.04 11.48 7.21
C SER A 7 -14.25 10.77 8.55
N SER A 8 -14.24 11.52 9.66
CA SER A 8 -14.81 11.08 10.93
C SER A 8 -16.33 11.29 10.92
N GLY A 9 -17.07 10.35 10.33
CA GLY A 9 -18.53 10.37 10.33
C GLY A 9 -19.11 9.86 11.65
N SER A 10 -19.90 10.68 12.34
CA SER A 10 -20.76 10.27 13.44
C SER A 10 -22.12 9.81 12.88
N GLY A 11 -22.53 8.58 13.22
CA GLY A 11 -23.89 8.07 12.99
C GLY A 11 -24.04 7.14 11.77
N GLY A 12 -24.44 5.89 12.04
CA GLY A 12 -24.92 4.91 11.05
C GLY A 12 -24.18 3.58 11.12
N ASP A 13 -24.81 2.59 11.77
CA ASP A 13 -24.32 1.22 11.88
C ASP A 13 -24.16 0.56 10.50
N GLY A 14 -22.90 0.30 10.14
CA GLY A 14 -22.56 -0.34 8.87
C GLY A 14 -21.06 -0.25 8.63
N VAL A 15 -20.32 -1.26 9.08
CA VAL A 15 -18.91 -1.46 8.73
C VAL A 15 -18.82 -1.59 7.21
N ARG A 16 -18.20 -0.61 6.53
CA ARG A 16 -17.85 -0.70 5.11
C ARG A 16 -16.35 -0.63 4.96
N TRP A 17 -15.76 -1.76 4.58
CA TRP A 17 -14.34 -1.86 4.26
C TRP A 17 -14.14 -2.74 3.03
N CYS A 18 -13.32 -2.22 2.10
CA CYS A 18 -13.00 -2.76 0.77
C CYS A 18 -14.19 -3.35 0.00
N LYS A 19 -14.94 -2.50 -0.72
CA LYS A 19 -15.65 -2.97 -1.91
C LYS A 19 -14.70 -2.78 -3.09
N ARG A 20 -14.39 -3.87 -3.81
CA ARG A 20 -13.85 -3.81 -5.17
C ARG A 20 -14.79 -2.91 -5.99
N ARG A 21 -14.50 -1.62 -6.05
CA ARG A 21 -15.23 -0.71 -6.94
C ARG A 21 -14.63 -0.99 -8.31
N ARG A 22 -15.41 -1.55 -9.22
CA ARG A 22 -15.07 -1.63 -10.64
C ARG A 22 -14.78 -0.19 -11.08
N LEU A 23 -13.52 0.14 -11.30
CA LEU A 23 -13.08 1.46 -11.73
C LEU A 23 -12.78 1.39 -13.23
N TYR A 24 -13.34 2.36 -13.95
CA TYR A 24 -13.49 2.44 -15.40
C TYR A 24 -12.23 2.10 -16.20
N GLU A 25 -12.41 1.33 -17.28
CA GLU A 25 -11.42 1.16 -18.34
C GLU A 25 -11.09 2.53 -18.96
N GLY A 26 -9.87 3.00 -18.73
CA GLY A 26 -9.25 4.07 -19.51
C GLY A 26 -8.32 3.47 -20.56
N TYR A 27 -8.19 4.16 -21.70
CA TYR A 27 -7.39 3.79 -22.87
C TYR A 27 -6.11 2.98 -22.53
N ARG A 28 -6.04 1.76 -23.08
CA ARG A 28 -4.92 0.79 -22.95
C ARG A 28 -4.69 0.21 -21.54
N GLY A 29 -5.74 -0.09 -20.78
CA GLY A 29 -5.65 -0.98 -19.61
C GLY A 29 -4.95 -0.40 -18.38
N PHE A 30 -4.76 0.92 -18.30
CA PHE A 30 -4.27 1.58 -17.09
C PHE A 30 -5.43 1.83 -16.11
N VAL A 31 -5.40 1.17 -14.96
CA VAL A 31 -6.40 1.39 -13.90
C VAL A 31 -5.88 2.43 -12.90
N ARG A 32 -6.64 3.52 -12.73
CA ARG A 32 -6.47 4.43 -11.59
C ARG A 32 -7.12 3.81 -10.36
N GLY A 33 -6.31 3.45 -9.37
CA GLY A 33 -6.79 2.98 -8.07
C GLY A 33 -6.72 4.07 -7.01
N SER A 34 -7.73 4.13 -6.14
CA SER A 34 -7.67 4.84 -4.86
C SER A 34 -7.47 3.82 -3.75
N PHE A 35 -6.40 3.96 -2.97
CA PHE A 35 -6.20 3.21 -1.73
C PHE A 35 -6.70 4.07 -0.57
N GLU A 36 -7.60 3.53 0.25
CA GLU A 36 -8.20 4.23 1.38
C GLU A 36 -7.79 3.50 2.67
N ILE A 37 -7.00 4.18 3.51
CA ILE A 37 -6.73 3.75 4.89
C ILE A 37 -7.74 4.49 5.77
N MET A 38 -8.89 3.90 6.06
CA MET A 38 -9.77 4.43 7.11
C MET A 38 -9.35 3.90 8.50
N TRP A 39 -9.79 4.57 9.56
CA TRP A 39 -9.64 4.09 10.93
C TRP A 39 -10.94 4.34 11.67
N LYS A 40 -11.28 3.44 12.59
CA LYS A 40 -12.32 3.67 13.59
C LYS A 40 -11.65 3.57 14.95
N ASN A 41 -11.66 4.65 15.73
CA ASN A 41 -11.30 4.57 17.14
C ASN A 41 -12.30 3.65 17.85
N PRO A 42 -11.85 2.60 18.56
CA PRO A 42 -12.73 1.93 19.49
C PRO A 42 -13.06 2.91 20.61
N GLY A 43 -14.28 3.43 20.60
CA GLY A 43 -14.83 4.15 21.74
C GLY A 43 -14.80 3.23 22.98
N HIS A 44 -14.51 3.84 24.11
CA HIS A 44 -14.49 3.25 25.45
C HIS A 44 -15.52 2.11 25.63
N GLY A 45 -15.01 0.90 25.87
CA GLY A 45 -15.75 -0.25 26.37
C GLY A 45 -14.80 -1.14 27.15
N SER A 46 -15.12 -1.38 28.41
CA SER A 46 -14.33 -2.13 29.39
C SER A 46 -13.88 -3.52 28.90
N ARG A 47 -12.66 -3.89 29.30
CA ARG A 47 -12.09 -5.23 29.23
C ARG A 47 -13.02 -6.22 29.95
N SER A 48 -13.75 -7.05 29.20
CA SER A 48 -14.44 -8.24 29.73
C SER A 48 -14.57 -9.32 28.64
N GLU A 49 -14.12 -10.51 28.99
CA GLU A 49 -14.29 -11.77 28.25
C GLU A 49 -15.74 -12.03 27.87
N MET A 50 -16.01 -12.46 26.63
CA MET A 50 -17.10 -13.36 26.21
C MET A 50 -16.64 -13.92 24.84
N GLY A 51 -16.71 -15.20 24.50
CA GLY A 51 -17.64 -16.25 24.90
C GLY A 51 -18.06 -16.95 23.59
N ASN A 52 -17.91 -18.27 23.57
CA ASN A 52 -18.11 -19.16 22.41
C ASN A 52 -19.56 -19.08 21.86
N GLY A 53 -19.75 -18.88 20.55
CA GLY A 53 -21.05 -19.11 19.90
C GLY A 53 -21.31 -18.37 18.58
N GLY A 54 -21.50 -19.15 17.51
CA GLY A 54 -22.40 -18.79 16.40
C GLY A 54 -21.76 -18.30 15.10
N TYR A 55 -21.62 -19.21 14.13
CA TYR A 55 -21.24 -18.94 12.74
C TYR A 55 -22.13 -17.85 12.10
N ALA A 56 -21.51 -16.79 11.61
CA ALA A 56 -22.04 -15.93 10.55
C ALA A 56 -20.96 -15.82 9.45
N ASN A 57 -21.28 -16.37 8.28
CA ASN A 57 -20.42 -16.35 7.09
C ASN A 57 -20.14 -14.90 6.65
N GLY A 58 -18.91 -14.43 6.88
CA GLY A 58 -18.43 -13.12 6.46
C GLY A 58 -17.22 -12.73 7.30
N SER A 59 -16.03 -13.22 6.94
CA SER A 59 -14.79 -13.02 7.70
C SER A 59 -14.32 -11.55 7.65
N GLY A 60 -14.86 -10.74 8.55
CA GLY A 60 -14.22 -9.50 8.99
C GLY A 60 -13.21 -9.83 10.09
N ASP A 61 -11.95 -10.05 9.71
CA ASP A 61 -10.89 -10.30 10.69
C ASP A 61 -10.59 -9.04 11.49
N ALA A 62 -10.83 -9.10 12.79
CA ALA A 62 -10.33 -8.12 13.75
C ALA A 62 -8.79 -8.16 13.76
N ARG A 63 -8.16 -7.07 13.31
CA ARG A 63 -6.69 -6.96 13.25
C ARG A 63 -6.12 -6.42 14.56
N HIS A 64 -4.87 -6.79 14.84
CA HIS A 64 -4.09 -6.35 16.01
C HIS A 64 -4.11 -4.82 16.12
N ALA A 65 -4.40 -4.28 17.31
CA ALA A 65 -4.36 -2.85 17.57
C ALA A 65 -2.92 -2.33 17.48
N THR A 66 -2.73 -1.14 16.89
CA THR A 66 -1.46 -0.39 17.01
C THR A 66 -1.28 0.06 18.46
N PHE A 67 -0.03 0.15 18.93
CA PHE A 67 0.25 0.60 20.30
C PHE A 67 0.09 2.12 20.44
N THR A 68 0.21 2.84 19.34
CA THR A 68 -0.01 4.28 19.21
C THR A 68 -1.49 4.58 18.94
N ASP A 69 -2.06 5.44 19.79
CA ASP A 69 -3.39 6.01 19.57
C ASP A 69 -3.32 6.99 18.37
N GLY A 70 -3.98 6.60 17.27
CA GLY A 70 -4.07 7.38 16.02
C GLY A 70 -4.94 8.63 16.14
N MET A 71 -4.48 9.62 16.90
CA MET A 71 -5.19 10.85 17.23
C MET A 71 -4.86 12.00 16.26
N TYR A 72 -5.28 13.23 16.59
CA TYR A 72 -4.86 14.45 15.88
C TYR A 72 -3.32 14.51 15.79
N HIS A 73 -2.79 15.03 14.68
CA HIS A 73 -1.35 15.00 14.34
C HIS A 73 -0.73 13.62 14.06
N SER A 74 -1.52 12.56 13.94
CA SER A 74 -1.03 11.30 13.36
C SER A 74 -0.82 11.39 11.85
N ALA A 75 0.08 10.55 11.33
CA ALA A 75 0.35 10.38 9.92
C ALA A 75 0.65 8.92 9.59
N ALA A 76 0.39 8.53 8.34
CA ALA A 76 0.75 7.23 7.81
C ALA A 76 1.35 7.34 6.40
N THR A 77 2.32 6.48 6.09
CA THR A 77 2.94 6.41 4.75
C THR A 77 3.38 5.00 4.39
N LEU A 78 3.39 4.69 3.09
CA LEU A 78 3.82 3.39 2.55
C LEU A 78 5.35 3.28 2.59
N LEU A 79 5.87 2.16 3.08
CA LEU A 79 7.29 1.85 3.10
C LEU A 79 7.72 1.05 1.85
N PRO A 80 9.02 1.12 1.46
CA PRO A 80 9.57 0.36 0.33
C PRO A 80 9.41 -1.16 0.41
N ASP A 81 9.17 -1.72 1.58
CA ASP A 81 8.96 -3.15 1.79
C ASP A 81 7.47 -3.56 1.81
N GLY A 82 6.56 -2.61 1.55
CA GLY A 82 5.12 -2.85 1.53
C GLY A 82 4.45 -2.78 2.90
N ARG A 83 5.18 -2.45 3.98
CA ARG A 83 4.59 -2.09 5.28
C ARG A 83 4.06 -0.65 5.28
N VAL A 84 3.28 -0.30 6.30
CA VAL A 84 2.79 1.07 6.52
C VAL A 84 3.43 1.63 7.77
N LEU A 85 4.21 2.69 7.63
CA LEU A 85 4.72 3.45 8.77
C LEU A 85 3.58 4.30 9.33
N VAL A 86 3.33 4.19 10.62
CA VAL A 86 2.34 4.94 11.38
C VAL A 86 3.06 5.61 12.54
N GLY A 87 2.66 6.85 12.83
CA GLY A 87 3.13 7.53 14.01
C GLY A 87 2.55 8.92 14.16
N GLY A 88 3.03 9.62 15.16
CA GLY A 88 2.44 10.88 15.61
C GLY A 88 1.18 10.65 16.43
N SER A 89 0.87 11.63 17.26
CA SER A 89 -0.32 11.69 18.11
C SER A 89 -0.50 13.14 18.52
N ASN A 90 -1.52 13.43 19.33
CA ASN A 90 -1.77 14.79 19.80
C ASN A 90 -0.79 15.12 20.93
N PRO A 91 0.29 15.90 20.69
CA PRO A 91 1.29 16.13 21.71
C PRO A 91 0.70 16.91 22.88
N HIS A 92 1.15 16.61 24.09
CA HIS A 92 0.78 17.41 25.24
C HIS A 92 1.28 18.86 25.03
N VAL A 93 0.51 19.86 25.46
CA VAL A 93 0.82 21.29 25.25
C VAL A 93 2.18 21.74 25.79
N ARG A 94 2.72 21.01 26.76
CA ARG A 94 4.06 21.22 27.36
C ARG A 94 5.08 20.14 26.99
N TYR A 95 4.80 19.31 25.99
CA TYR A 95 5.61 18.14 25.63
C TYR A 95 5.93 17.23 26.83
N ASN A 96 4.93 16.98 27.68
CA ASN A 96 5.12 16.09 28.82
C ASN A 96 4.92 14.64 28.38
N PHE A 97 5.87 13.77 28.69
CA PHE A 97 5.90 12.38 28.28
C PHE A 97 5.34 11.41 29.33
N THR A 98 5.21 11.84 30.60
CA THR A 98 4.80 10.96 31.70
C THR A 98 3.89 11.67 32.70
N GLY A 99 3.12 10.89 33.46
CA GLY A 99 2.32 11.40 34.58
C GLY A 99 1.15 12.32 34.19
N VAL A 100 0.72 12.30 32.93
CA VAL A 100 -0.42 13.06 32.41
C VAL A 100 -1.37 12.17 31.62
N ARG A 101 -2.64 12.56 31.51
CA ARG A 101 -3.68 11.78 30.83
C ARG A 101 -3.39 11.56 29.33
N TYR A 102 -2.76 12.53 28.69
CA TYR A 102 -2.36 12.46 27.28
C TYR A 102 -0.88 12.82 27.18
N PRO A 103 0.03 11.86 27.42
CA PRO A 103 1.45 12.11 27.25
C PRO A 103 1.77 12.33 25.78
N THR A 104 2.81 13.11 25.50
CA THR A 104 3.38 13.21 24.16
C THR A 104 3.95 11.85 23.75
N GLU A 105 3.55 11.38 22.58
CA GLU A 105 4.00 10.13 21.98
C GLU A 105 4.84 10.41 20.74
N LEU A 106 6.05 9.84 20.68
CA LEU A 106 7.02 10.03 19.59
C LEU A 106 7.42 8.73 18.91
N SER A 107 6.87 7.60 19.35
CA SER A 107 7.12 6.31 18.72
C SER A 107 6.57 6.25 17.30
N LEU A 108 7.22 5.40 16.51
CA LEU A 108 6.81 5.04 15.17
C LEU A 108 6.61 3.53 15.13
N GLU A 109 5.57 3.09 14.46
CA GLU A 109 5.26 1.68 14.25
C GLU A 109 5.19 1.38 12.76
N ALA A 110 5.73 0.23 12.36
CA ALA A 110 5.56 -0.28 11.01
C ALA A 110 4.49 -1.37 11.04
N PHE A 111 3.26 -1.03 10.66
CA PHE A 111 2.19 -2.00 10.48
C PHE A 111 2.53 -2.95 9.33
N SER A 112 2.52 -4.25 9.61
CA SER A 112 2.74 -5.31 8.63
C SER A 112 1.40 -5.91 8.18
N PRO A 113 0.93 -5.61 6.95
CA PRO A 113 -0.36 -6.11 6.51
C PRO A 113 -0.37 -7.63 6.33
N PRO A 114 -1.56 -8.29 6.35
CA PRO A 114 -1.66 -9.75 6.26
C PRO A 114 -0.96 -10.37 5.04
N TYR A 115 -0.89 -9.64 3.92
CA TYR A 115 -0.17 -10.11 2.72
C TYR A 115 1.35 -10.28 2.94
N LEU A 116 1.92 -9.78 4.04
CA LEU A 116 3.32 -9.97 4.43
C LEU A 116 3.50 -11.05 5.51
N ALA A 117 2.48 -11.85 5.81
CA ALA A 117 2.61 -12.98 6.73
C ALA A 117 3.71 -13.95 6.26
N SER A 118 4.38 -14.61 7.20
CA SER A 118 5.50 -15.51 6.92
C SER A 118 5.11 -16.68 6.01
N GLU A 119 3.86 -17.14 6.09
CA GLU A 119 3.27 -18.14 5.20
C GLU A 119 3.26 -17.72 3.72
N HIS A 120 3.29 -16.41 3.42
CA HIS A 120 3.32 -15.87 2.06
C HIS A 120 4.73 -15.45 1.60
N ALA A 121 5.77 -15.67 2.41
CA ALA A 121 7.13 -15.21 2.09
C ALA A 121 7.65 -15.74 0.75
N HIS A 122 7.27 -16.97 0.37
CA HIS A 122 7.65 -17.60 -0.89
C HIS A 122 7.02 -16.94 -2.13
N LEU A 123 5.90 -16.23 -1.96
CA LEU A 123 5.21 -15.50 -3.03
C LEU A 123 5.84 -14.12 -3.28
N ARG A 124 6.71 -13.65 -2.38
CA ARG A 124 7.23 -12.29 -2.40
C ARG A 124 8.28 -12.10 -3.50
N PRO A 125 8.02 -11.30 -4.54
CA PRO A 125 8.99 -11.08 -5.62
C PRO A 125 10.22 -10.30 -5.17
N SER A 126 11.39 -10.65 -5.71
CA SER A 126 12.62 -9.87 -5.57
C SER A 126 13.05 -9.34 -6.93
N ILE A 127 13.02 -8.02 -7.12
CA ILE A 127 13.46 -7.40 -8.38
C ILE A 127 14.98 -7.53 -8.50
N LEU A 128 15.44 -8.18 -9.56
CA LEU A 128 16.85 -8.41 -9.86
C LEU A 128 17.42 -7.33 -10.77
N SER A 129 16.66 -6.92 -11.80
CA SER A 129 17.09 -5.89 -12.74
C SER A 129 15.91 -5.21 -13.43
N ILE A 130 16.17 -3.99 -13.93
CA ILE A 130 15.24 -3.22 -14.76
C ILE A 130 15.99 -2.85 -16.04
N GLU A 131 15.48 -3.29 -17.19
CA GLU A 131 16.09 -3.13 -18.51
C GLU A 131 15.33 -2.10 -19.35
N GLY A 132 16.08 -1.22 -20.02
CA GLY A 132 15.55 -0.14 -20.86
C GLY A 132 15.80 1.27 -20.28
N PRO A 133 15.38 1.56 -19.03
CA PRO A 133 15.62 2.84 -18.38
C PRO A 133 17.09 2.98 -17.93
N ALA A 134 17.77 4.02 -18.39
CA ALA A 134 19.09 4.36 -17.85
C ALA A 134 18.93 5.01 -16.46
N ASN A 135 19.70 4.54 -15.47
CA ASN A 135 19.66 5.05 -14.09
C ASN A 135 18.26 5.10 -13.47
N ASN A 136 17.40 4.11 -13.78
CA ASN A 136 16.01 4.04 -13.34
C ASN A 136 15.19 5.30 -13.69
N VAL A 137 15.47 5.93 -14.84
CA VAL A 137 14.69 7.06 -15.35
C VAL A 137 13.88 6.60 -16.56
N ILE A 138 12.55 6.68 -16.46
CA ILE A 138 11.61 6.34 -17.54
C ILE A 138 10.97 7.57 -18.16
N SER A 139 10.74 7.49 -19.47
CA SER A 139 9.90 8.43 -20.22
C SER A 139 8.47 7.92 -20.34
N TYR A 140 7.52 8.83 -20.56
CA TYR A 140 6.12 8.47 -20.78
C TYR A 140 5.94 7.52 -21.97
N GLY A 141 5.11 6.49 -21.79
CA GLY A 141 4.82 5.48 -22.82
C GLY A 141 6.01 4.58 -23.18
N GLN A 142 7.18 4.76 -22.56
CA GLN A 142 8.34 3.89 -22.76
C GLN A 142 8.02 2.46 -22.32
N GLN A 143 8.42 1.48 -23.14
CA GLN A 143 8.42 0.09 -22.75
C GLN A 143 9.71 -0.24 -21.99
N PHE A 144 9.60 -0.98 -20.88
CA PHE A 144 10.74 -1.48 -20.13
C PHE A 144 10.45 -2.85 -19.54
N ALA A 145 11.51 -3.61 -19.24
CA ALA A 145 11.38 -4.95 -18.68
C ALA A 145 11.92 -5.01 -17.25
N ILE A 146 11.31 -5.86 -16.44
CA ILE A 146 11.67 -6.10 -15.05
C ILE A 146 11.92 -7.60 -14.91
N THR A 147 13.12 -7.95 -14.48
CA THR A 147 13.48 -9.33 -14.13
C THR A 147 13.41 -9.47 -12.62
N PHE A 148 12.72 -10.50 -12.14
CA PHE A 148 12.52 -10.76 -10.72
C PHE A 148 12.53 -12.25 -10.42
N SER A 149 12.86 -12.61 -9.18
CA SER A 149 12.82 -13.99 -8.69
C SER A 149 11.69 -14.20 -7.68
N LEU A 150 11.24 -15.45 -7.57
CA LEU A 150 10.31 -15.93 -6.54
C LEU A 150 11.01 -16.97 -5.64
N GLY A 151 10.50 -17.12 -4.41
CA GLY A 151 11.04 -18.09 -3.45
C GLY A 151 10.63 -19.54 -3.72
N MET A 152 9.80 -19.78 -4.74
CA MET A 152 9.36 -21.10 -5.15
C MET A 152 9.19 -21.18 -6.67
N TYR A 153 9.20 -22.41 -7.19
CA TYR A 153 8.86 -22.67 -8.58
C TYR A 153 7.40 -22.27 -8.83
N GLN A 154 7.19 -21.49 -9.88
CA GLN A 154 5.88 -21.03 -10.28
C GLN A 154 5.80 -21.04 -11.80
N HIS A 155 4.74 -21.63 -12.35
CA HIS A 155 4.43 -21.41 -13.76
C HIS A 155 4.03 -19.95 -13.95
N VAL A 156 4.31 -19.39 -15.14
CA VAL A 156 3.95 -18.02 -15.52
C VAL A 156 2.51 -17.73 -15.07
N GLY A 157 2.38 -16.88 -14.07
CA GLY A 157 1.09 -16.50 -13.46
C GLY A 157 0.70 -15.07 -13.79
N GLU A 158 -0.43 -14.63 -13.25
CA GLU A 158 -0.82 -13.22 -13.31
C GLU A 158 0.09 -12.39 -12.39
N TYR A 159 1.07 -11.72 -12.97
CA TYR A 159 1.89 -10.71 -12.30
C TYR A 159 1.25 -9.34 -12.49
N MET A 160 1.28 -8.53 -11.43
CA MET A 160 0.91 -7.12 -11.51
C MET A 160 2.13 -6.27 -11.23
N VAL A 161 2.35 -5.26 -12.05
CA VAL A 161 3.38 -4.24 -11.82
C VAL A 161 2.68 -2.95 -11.42
N ALA A 162 3.02 -2.44 -10.23
CA ALA A 162 2.41 -1.24 -9.67
C ALA A 162 3.45 -0.17 -9.38
N MET A 163 3.09 1.09 -9.59
CA MET A 163 3.86 2.25 -9.17
C MET A 163 3.08 3.04 -8.13
N ALA A 164 3.71 3.32 -6.99
CA ALA A 164 3.15 4.15 -5.94
C ALA A 164 3.93 5.47 -5.83
N ALA A 165 3.24 6.60 -5.94
CA ALA A 165 3.82 7.90 -5.62
C ALA A 165 3.90 8.04 -4.10
N PRO A 166 5.08 8.37 -3.52
CA PRO A 166 5.18 8.63 -2.10
C PRO A 166 4.36 9.85 -1.73
N SER A 167 3.67 9.75 -0.60
CA SER A 167 2.87 10.84 -0.07
C SER A 167 3.62 11.67 0.96
N PHE A 168 3.26 12.94 1.06
CA PHE A 168 3.53 13.73 2.25
C PHE A 168 2.22 13.84 3.03
N THR A 169 2.16 13.19 4.20
CA THR A 169 0.94 13.03 4.98
C THR A 169 1.00 13.87 6.26
N THR A 170 0.02 14.75 6.46
CA THR A 170 -0.16 15.51 7.70
C THR A 170 -1.63 15.87 7.89
N HIS A 171 -2.09 15.99 9.13
CA HIS A 171 -3.47 16.40 9.45
C HIS A 171 -4.52 15.59 8.65
N SER A 172 -4.33 14.27 8.59
CA SER A 172 -5.17 13.33 7.84
C SER A 172 -5.25 13.59 6.32
N PHE A 173 -4.32 14.38 5.77
CA PHE A 173 -4.23 14.72 4.37
C PHE A 173 -2.95 14.17 3.75
N ALA A 174 -3.08 13.28 2.77
CA ALA A 174 -1.98 12.66 2.04
C ALA A 174 -1.81 13.33 0.66
N MET A 175 -0.88 14.28 0.59
CA MET A 175 -0.54 14.95 -0.66
C MET A 175 0.20 13.99 -1.59
N ASN A 176 -0.08 14.05 -2.89
CA ASN A 176 0.61 13.32 -3.95
C ASN A 176 0.45 11.79 -3.95
N GLN A 177 -0.28 11.19 -3.01
CA GLN A 177 -0.50 9.73 -2.99
C GLN A 177 -1.26 9.28 -4.24
N ARG A 178 -0.65 8.39 -5.04
CA ARG A 178 -1.29 7.75 -6.19
C ARG A 178 -0.77 6.33 -6.37
N LEU A 179 -1.68 5.43 -6.73
CA LEU A 179 -1.35 4.07 -7.16
C LEU A 179 -1.66 3.93 -8.65
N LEU A 180 -0.68 3.45 -9.41
CA LEU A 180 -0.78 3.17 -10.83
C LEU A 180 -0.53 1.68 -11.03
N VAL A 181 -1.41 1.02 -11.78
CA VAL A 181 -1.14 -0.33 -12.29
C VAL A 181 -0.66 -0.19 -13.73
N LEU A 182 0.53 -0.71 -14.02
CA LEU A 182 1.13 -0.64 -15.35
C LEU A 182 0.56 -1.73 -16.25
N TYR A 183 0.45 -1.41 -17.54
CA TYR A 183 0.03 -2.37 -18.54
C TYR A 183 1.17 -3.37 -18.80
N VAL A 184 0.90 -4.65 -18.53
CA VAL A 184 1.80 -5.76 -18.85
C VAL A 184 1.65 -6.13 -20.32
N VAL A 185 2.74 -5.99 -21.07
CA VAL A 185 2.83 -6.32 -22.49
C VAL A 185 3.11 -7.80 -22.69
N ASP A 186 4.04 -8.33 -21.90
CA ASP A 186 4.48 -9.72 -21.98
C ASP A 186 5.02 -10.18 -20.62
N ALA A 187 4.90 -11.47 -20.35
CA ALA A 187 5.46 -12.11 -19.18
C ALA A 187 5.93 -13.52 -19.53
N HIS A 188 7.18 -13.84 -19.21
CA HIS A 188 7.77 -15.14 -19.47
C HIS A 188 8.68 -15.61 -18.34
N GLN A 189 8.78 -16.93 -18.20
CA GLN A 189 9.67 -17.58 -17.25
C GLN A 189 11.06 -17.72 -17.88
N LEU A 190 12.09 -17.26 -17.18
CA LEU A 190 13.49 -17.37 -17.62
C LEU A 190 14.16 -18.63 -17.06
N SER A 191 13.83 -18.97 -15.81
CA SER A 191 14.35 -20.14 -15.10
C SER A 191 13.28 -20.68 -14.14
N ALA A 192 13.59 -21.71 -13.35
CA ALA A 192 12.66 -22.23 -12.35
C ALA A 192 12.12 -21.14 -11.40
N PHE A 193 12.93 -20.12 -11.09
CA PHE A 193 12.60 -19.09 -10.11
C PHE A 193 12.55 -17.68 -10.70
N ASP A 194 13.23 -17.45 -11.83
CA ASP A 194 13.36 -16.13 -12.44
C ASP A 194 12.32 -15.93 -13.54
N HIS A 195 11.74 -14.74 -13.52
CA HIS A 195 10.67 -14.32 -14.40
C HIS A 195 10.99 -12.93 -14.95
N LYS A 196 10.49 -12.66 -16.15
CA LYS A 196 10.62 -11.36 -16.79
C LYS A 196 9.25 -10.87 -17.21
N VAL A 197 8.95 -9.63 -16.81
CA VAL A 197 7.72 -8.94 -17.18
C VAL A 197 8.09 -7.66 -17.93
N THR A 198 7.45 -7.44 -19.07
CA THR A 198 7.62 -6.24 -19.87
C THR A 198 6.38 -5.37 -19.76
N VAL A 199 6.55 -4.09 -19.47
CA VAL A 199 5.45 -3.15 -19.19
C VAL A 199 5.59 -1.85 -19.96
N TYR A 200 4.49 -1.13 -20.10
CA TYR A 200 4.51 0.28 -20.52
C TYR A 200 4.53 1.21 -19.30
N ALA A 201 5.42 2.20 -19.34
CA ALA A 201 5.35 3.38 -18.49
C ALA A 201 4.01 4.11 -18.70
N PRO A 202 3.54 4.89 -17.69
CA PRO A 202 2.34 5.70 -17.85
C PRO A 202 2.39 6.57 -19.12
N PRO A 203 1.27 6.76 -19.84
CA PRO A 203 1.33 7.38 -21.17
C PRO A 203 1.44 8.90 -21.13
N THR A 204 1.06 9.56 -20.02
CA THR A 204 1.10 11.04 -19.92
C THR A 204 1.33 11.55 -18.49
N ALA A 205 1.86 12.77 -18.38
CA ALA A 205 2.05 13.48 -17.12
C ALA A 205 0.74 13.76 -16.36
N ASN A 206 -0.40 13.80 -17.07
CA ASN A 206 -1.72 13.96 -16.45
C ASN A 206 -2.14 12.72 -15.64
N ILE A 207 -1.61 11.55 -15.98
CA ILE A 207 -1.81 10.29 -15.24
C ILE A 207 -0.73 10.11 -14.19
N ALA A 208 0.51 10.42 -14.56
CA ALA A 208 1.63 10.34 -13.66
C ALA A 208 2.56 11.55 -13.74
N PRO A 209 2.34 12.60 -12.94
CA PRO A 209 3.24 13.75 -12.89
C PRO A 209 4.71 13.33 -12.69
N PRO A 210 5.67 14.08 -13.25
CA PRO A 210 7.09 13.77 -13.10
C PRO A 210 7.50 13.70 -11.63
N GLY A 211 8.37 12.75 -11.29
CA GLY A 211 8.78 12.53 -9.90
C GLY A 211 9.29 11.13 -9.65
N TYR A 212 9.60 10.85 -8.39
CA TYR A 212 10.00 9.51 -7.92
C TYR A 212 8.78 8.68 -7.54
N TYR A 213 8.85 7.40 -7.86
CA TYR A 213 7.82 6.40 -7.61
C TYR A 213 8.47 5.14 -7.07
N MET A 214 7.77 4.47 -6.16
CA MET A 214 8.09 3.11 -5.73
C MET A 214 7.50 2.13 -6.74
N LEU A 215 8.33 1.37 -7.45
CA LEU A 215 7.92 0.32 -8.38
C LEU A 215 7.88 -1.03 -7.66
N PHE A 216 6.72 -1.68 -7.65
CA PHE A 216 6.49 -2.99 -7.06
C PHE A 216 6.13 -4.01 -8.13
N VAL A 217 6.69 -5.21 -8.02
CA VAL A 217 6.11 -6.41 -8.62
C VAL A 217 5.25 -7.09 -7.56
N VAL A 218 4.03 -7.46 -7.93
CA VAL A 218 3.05 -8.10 -7.06
C VAL A 218 2.68 -9.44 -7.66
N HIS A 219 2.81 -10.49 -6.87
CA HIS A 219 2.46 -11.85 -7.25
C HIS A 219 1.39 -12.38 -6.29
N GLN A 220 0.24 -12.79 -6.83
CA GLN A 220 -0.92 -13.27 -6.04
C GLN A 220 -1.32 -12.32 -4.88
N GLY A 221 -1.19 -11.01 -5.08
CA GLY A 221 -1.51 -9.99 -4.07
C GLY A 221 -0.38 -9.71 -3.06
N VAL A 222 0.76 -10.40 -3.16
CA VAL A 222 1.93 -10.19 -2.30
C VAL A 222 2.96 -9.28 -3.01
N PRO A 223 3.21 -8.06 -2.50
CA PRO A 223 4.20 -7.15 -3.08
C PRO A 223 5.62 -7.49 -2.63
N GLY A 224 6.56 -7.37 -3.56
CA GLY A 224 8.00 -7.43 -3.31
C GLY A 224 8.54 -6.20 -2.59
N HIS A 225 9.86 -6.14 -2.41
CA HIS A 225 10.53 -4.86 -2.13
C HIS A 225 10.48 -3.98 -3.38
N CYS A 226 10.23 -2.68 -3.20
CA CYS A 226 10.18 -1.76 -4.32
C CYS A 226 11.58 -1.37 -4.79
N VAL A 227 11.65 -0.95 -6.05
CA VAL A 227 12.78 -0.16 -6.58
C VAL A 227 12.28 1.25 -6.87
N TRP A 228 13.08 2.26 -6.52
CA TRP A 228 12.77 3.65 -6.85
C TRP A 228 13.03 3.91 -8.32
N ILE A 229 12.02 4.44 -9.02
CA ILE A 229 12.08 4.83 -10.42
C ILE A 229 11.64 6.30 -10.56
N ARG A 230 12.23 7.03 -11.51
CA ARG A 230 11.90 8.43 -11.77
C ARG A 230 11.23 8.57 -13.13
N ILE A 231 10.10 9.27 -13.18
CA ILE A 231 9.46 9.66 -14.44
C ILE A 231 9.97 11.06 -14.83
N LYS A 232 10.35 11.24 -16.10
CA LYS A 232 10.67 12.53 -16.73
C LYS A 232 9.79 12.79 -17.95
#